data_AF-A0A9D1GCR9-F1
#
_entry.id   AF-A0A9D1GCR9-F1
#
_cell.length_a   1.000
_cell.length_b   1.000
_cell.length_c   1.000
_cell.angle_alpha   90.00
_cell.angle_beta   90.00
_cell.angle_gamma   90.00
#
_symmetry.space_group_name_H-M   'P 1'
#
loop_
_entity.id
_entity.type
_entity.pdbx_description
1 polymer ?
#
loop_
_entity_poly.entity_id
_entity_poly.type
_entity_poly.pdbx_seq_one_letter_code
_entity_poly.pdbx_strand_id
1 'polypeptide(L)'
;MRTLKFFQLLVIALVSTMIVSSCDKKDENPLVGTWTASYSDEYGTENYLFTFNSDKTFSGQVSYSETEIYHMSGTYVLDEATSKLYMTTNPTDDIEGGTTTYNISISKKEITLTDPEDSEFTLVFHKK
;
A
#
# COMPACT_ATOMS: atom_id res chain seq x y z
N MET A 1 0.77 -20.15 15.23
CA MET A 1 0.64 -18.82 15.87
C MET A 1 2.01 -18.15 15.88
N ARG A 2 2.26 -17.26 14.91
CA ARG A 2 3.48 -16.44 14.89
C ARG A 2 3.18 -15.13 15.61
N THR A 3 3.91 -14.88 16.68
CA THR A 3 3.84 -13.64 17.48
C THR A 3 4.53 -12.51 16.72
N LEU A 4 3.81 -11.43 16.39
CA LEU A 4 4.43 -10.21 15.89
C LEU A 4 5.26 -9.55 17.00
N LYS A 5 6.53 -9.29 16.71
CA LYS A 5 7.47 -8.61 17.62
C LYS A 5 7.54 -7.14 17.26
N PHE A 6 7.10 -6.28 18.17
CA PHE A 6 7.22 -4.82 18.10
C PHE A 6 8.66 -4.39 18.42
N PHE A 7 9.29 -3.63 17.52
CA PHE A 7 10.52 -2.89 17.87
C PHE A 7 10.48 -1.46 17.32
N GLN A 8 10.56 -0.51 18.25
CA GLN A 8 10.79 0.90 18.02
C GLN A 8 12.26 1.12 17.63
N LEU A 9 12.53 1.95 16.60
CA LEU A 9 13.69 2.85 16.59
C LEU A 9 13.58 3.91 15.48
N LEU A 10 13.45 5.16 15.93
CA LEU A 10 13.50 6.39 15.16
C LEU A 10 14.96 6.80 14.93
N VAL A 11 15.39 7.00 13.68
CA VAL A 11 16.58 7.80 13.33
C VAL A 11 16.26 8.64 12.10
N ILE A 12 16.13 9.96 12.29
CA ILE A 12 15.94 10.95 11.23
C ILE A 12 17.33 11.45 10.82
N ALA A 13 17.72 11.22 9.56
CA ALA A 13 18.89 11.84 8.95
C ALA A 13 18.42 12.80 7.85
N LEU A 14 18.46 14.11 8.15
CA LEU A 14 18.21 15.21 7.22
C LEU A 14 19.43 15.42 6.31
N VAL A 15 19.25 15.28 4.99
CA VAL A 15 20.20 15.78 3.99
C VAL A 15 19.42 16.51 2.89
N SER A 16 19.55 17.84 2.91
CA SER A 16 19.30 18.84 1.85
C SER A 16 19.96 18.44 0.51
N THR A 17 19.57 18.81 -0.71
CA THR A 17 18.80 19.91 -1.32
C THR A 17 18.76 19.57 -2.82
N MET A 18 17.65 19.81 -3.53
CA MET A 18 17.64 20.32 -4.92
C MET A 18 16.21 20.65 -5.32
N ILE A 19 15.94 21.94 -5.56
CA ILE A 19 14.67 22.41 -6.10
C ILE A 19 14.77 22.23 -7.62
N VAL A 20 14.05 21.26 -8.17
CA VAL A 20 13.80 21.17 -9.61
C VAL A 20 12.39 21.67 -9.85
N SER A 21 12.27 22.91 -10.30
CA SER A 21 10.99 23.46 -10.77
C SER A 21 10.72 22.84 -12.15
N SER A 22 9.80 21.88 -12.21
CA SER A 22 9.33 21.30 -13.47
C SER A 22 7.81 21.46 -13.56
N CYS A 23 7.41 22.55 -14.21
CA CYS A 23 6.22 22.67 -15.06
C CYS A 23 4.93 22.01 -14.51
N ASP A 24 4.14 22.81 -13.80
CA ASP A 24 2.79 22.53 -13.29
C ASP A 24 1.82 22.03 -14.37
N LYS A 25 1.89 20.73 -14.68
CA LYS A 25 0.65 19.95 -14.81
C LYS A 25 0.41 19.47 -13.39
N LYS A 26 -0.78 19.71 -12.82
CA LYS A 26 -1.13 19.12 -11.51
C LYS A 26 -0.65 17.67 -11.52
N ASP A 27 0.38 17.37 -10.74
CA ASP A 27 0.91 16.03 -10.59
C ASP A 27 -0.21 15.19 -9.97
N GLU A 28 -1.05 14.63 -10.83
CA GLU A 28 -2.05 13.67 -10.42
C GLU A 28 -1.28 12.45 -9.95
N ASN A 29 -1.20 12.31 -8.63
CA ASN A 29 -0.59 11.16 -7.97
C ASN A 29 -1.06 9.87 -8.69
N PRO A 30 -0.16 9.14 -9.38
CA PRO A 30 -0.56 8.07 -10.30
C PRO A 30 -1.19 6.87 -9.56
N LEU A 31 -1.00 6.81 -8.24
CA LEU A 31 -1.63 5.86 -7.33
C LEU A 31 -3.14 6.11 -7.15
N VAL A 32 -3.62 7.33 -7.37
CA VAL A 32 -5.04 7.68 -7.15
C VAL A 32 -5.96 6.91 -8.12
N GLY A 33 -6.98 6.29 -7.55
CA GLY A 33 -7.94 5.45 -8.26
C GLY A 33 -8.21 4.14 -7.53
N THR A 34 -9.00 3.29 -8.18
CA THR A 34 -9.39 1.96 -7.68
C THR A 34 -8.60 0.87 -8.40
N TRP A 35 -8.13 -0.09 -7.63
CA TRP A 35 -7.16 -1.10 -8.03
C TRP A 35 -7.59 -2.47 -7.50
N THR A 36 -7.40 -3.50 -8.32
CA THR A 36 -7.74 -4.88 -7.96
C THR A 36 -6.55 -5.80 -8.17
N ALA A 37 -6.32 -6.72 -7.24
CA ALA A 37 -5.35 -7.80 -7.38
C ALA A 37 -5.97 -9.12 -6.94
N SER A 38 -5.41 -10.22 -7.43
CA SER A 38 -5.69 -11.55 -6.92
C SER A 38 -4.37 -12.24 -6.65
N TYR A 39 -4.23 -12.82 -5.47
CA TYR A 39 -3.08 -13.62 -5.06
C TYR A 39 -3.56 -15.04 -4.78
N SER A 40 -2.80 -16.05 -5.17
CA SER A 40 -3.17 -17.44 -4.94
C SER A 40 -1.94 -18.26 -4.60
N ASP A 41 -2.05 -19.04 -3.53
CA ASP A 41 -1.02 -19.96 -3.06
C ASP A 41 -1.65 -21.32 -2.71
N GLU A 42 -0.93 -22.15 -1.95
CA GLU A 42 -1.40 -23.47 -1.52
C GLU A 42 -2.57 -23.41 -0.50
N TYR A 43 -2.80 -22.26 0.14
CA TYR A 43 -3.82 -22.07 1.18
C TYR A 43 -5.11 -21.46 0.64
N GLY A 44 -5.08 -20.80 -0.51
CA GLY A 44 -6.28 -20.30 -1.17
C GLY A 44 -6.03 -19.14 -2.12
N THR A 45 -7.12 -18.47 -2.50
CA THR A 45 -7.09 -17.26 -3.32
C THR A 45 -7.61 -16.07 -2.52
N GLU A 46 -6.80 -15.03 -2.43
CA GLU A 46 -7.17 -13.74 -1.86
C GLU A 46 -7.43 -12.74 -2.99
N ASN A 47 -8.54 -12.01 -2.90
CA ASN A 47 -8.84 -10.92 -3.82
C ASN A 47 -8.83 -9.60 -3.09
N TYR A 48 -8.17 -8.62 -3.69
CA TYR A 48 -7.93 -7.31 -3.13
C TYR A 48 -8.65 -6.25 -3.97
N LEU A 49 -9.27 -5.28 -3.32
CA LEU A 49 -9.82 -4.08 -3.93
C LEU A 49 -9.43 -2.88 -3.07
N PHE A 50 -8.52 -2.05 -3.58
CA PHE A 50 -8.09 -0.82 -2.91
C PHE A 50 -8.49 0.42 -3.70
N THR A 51 -8.92 1.47 -3.01
CA THR A 51 -9.12 2.79 -3.58
C THR A 51 -8.25 3.79 -2.84
N PHE A 52 -7.31 4.40 -3.56
CA PHE A 52 -6.45 5.48 -3.05
C PHE A 52 -7.03 6.83 -3.48
N ASN A 53 -7.33 7.68 -2.50
CA ASN A 53 -7.93 8.99 -2.72
C ASN A 53 -6.87 10.08 -2.85
N SER A 54 -7.22 11.20 -3.48
CA SER A 54 -6.32 12.35 -3.65
C SER A 54 -5.98 13.05 -2.32
N ASP A 55 -6.80 12.89 -1.29
CA ASP A 55 -6.62 13.43 0.06
C ASP A 55 -5.69 12.59 0.96
N LYS A 56 -4.99 11.60 0.37
CA LYS A 56 -4.07 10.68 1.06
C LYS A 56 -4.76 9.69 2.00
N THR A 57 -6.06 9.48 1.86
CA THR A 57 -6.78 8.35 2.48
C THR A 57 -6.89 7.16 1.53
N PHE A 58 -7.11 5.96 2.06
CA PHE A 58 -7.49 4.80 1.27
C PHE A 58 -8.63 4.03 1.93
N SER A 59 -9.37 3.30 1.09
CA SER A 59 -10.28 2.24 1.51
C SER A 59 -9.91 0.93 0.82
N GLY A 60 -10.18 -0.17 1.50
CA GLY A 60 -9.73 -1.49 1.09
C GLY A 60 -10.69 -2.59 1.45
N GLN A 61 -10.66 -3.63 0.64
CA GLN A 61 -11.37 -4.87 0.85
C GLN A 61 -10.44 -6.02 0.49
N VAL A 62 -10.36 -7.03 1.36
CA VAL A 62 -9.69 -8.30 1.10
C VAL A 62 -10.71 -9.41 1.28
N SER A 63 -10.86 -10.28 0.29
CA SER A 63 -11.81 -11.40 0.33
C SER A 63 -11.11 -12.72 0.03
N TYR A 64 -11.26 -13.68 0.94
CA TYR A 64 -10.78 -15.07 0.81
C TYR A 64 -11.81 -15.96 0.11
N SER A 65 -13.09 -15.60 0.26
CA SER A 65 -14.23 -16.29 -0.32
C SER A 65 -15.39 -15.30 -0.49
N GLU A 66 -16.52 -15.76 -1.04
CA GLU A 66 -17.73 -14.94 -1.16
C GLU A 66 -18.30 -14.49 0.20
N THR A 67 -17.94 -15.19 1.28
CA THR A 67 -18.50 -14.95 2.63
C THR A 67 -17.52 -14.36 3.63
N GLU A 68 -16.21 -14.41 3.35
CA GLU A 68 -15.17 -13.92 4.24
C GLU A 68 -14.49 -12.71 3.62
N ILE A 69 -14.94 -11.53 4.06
CA ILE A 69 -14.56 -10.23 3.52
C ILE A 69 -14.14 -9.32 4.66
N TYR A 70 -12.90 -8.84 4.61
CA TYR A 70 -12.35 -7.87 5.54
C TYR A 70 -12.32 -6.49 4.89
N HIS A 71 -12.80 -5.49 5.63
CA HIS A 71 -12.77 -4.09 5.20
C HIS A 71 -11.72 -3.34 6.00
N MET A 72 -10.96 -2.47 5.33
CA MET A 72 -9.96 -1.63 5.95
C MET A 72 -9.99 -0.22 5.38
N SER A 73 -9.54 0.74 6.17
CA SER A 73 -9.39 2.12 5.75
C SER A 73 -8.24 2.76 6.50
N GLY A 74 -7.72 3.86 5.97
CA GLY A 74 -6.57 4.49 6.59
C GLY A 74 -6.00 5.62 5.76
N THR A 75 -4.73 5.93 5.99
CA THR A 75 -3.97 6.92 5.25
C THR A 75 -2.79 6.28 4.54
N TYR A 76 -2.25 6.96 3.53
CA TYR A 76 -1.07 6.51 2.82
C TYR A 76 -0.11 7.65 2.49
N VAL A 77 1.18 7.31 2.41
CA VAL A 77 2.24 8.19 1.93
C VAL A 77 3.02 7.47 0.85
N LEU A 78 3.07 8.06 -0.34
CA LEU A 78 3.92 7.61 -1.45
C LEU A 78 5.20 8.44 -1.43
N ASP A 79 6.33 7.79 -1.19
CA ASP A 79 7.66 8.37 -1.36
C ASP A 79 8.21 7.94 -2.73
N GLU A 80 8.05 8.82 -3.72
CA GLU A 80 8.51 8.58 -5.09
C GLU A 80 10.05 8.53 -5.20
N ALA A 81 10.77 9.24 -4.32
CA ALA A 81 12.23 9.28 -4.36
C ALA A 81 12.84 7.93 -3.96
N THR A 82 12.20 7.21 -3.05
CA THR A 82 12.65 5.88 -2.60
C THR A 82 11.81 4.73 -3.15
N SER A 83 10.78 5.01 -3.96
CA SER A 83 9.84 4.01 -4.47
C SER A 83 9.21 3.18 -3.34
N LYS A 84 8.74 3.88 -2.30
CA LYS A 84 8.10 3.27 -1.13
C LYS A 84 6.69 3.76 -0.92
N LEU A 85 5.80 2.84 -0.55
CA LEU A 85 4.44 3.13 -0.11
C LEU A 85 4.31 2.78 1.37
N TYR A 86 3.90 3.75 2.17
CA TYR A 86 3.55 3.57 3.57
C TYR A 86 2.04 3.61 3.69
N MET A 87 1.42 2.55 4.19
CA MET A 87 -0.03 2.48 4.42
C MET A 87 -0.29 2.34 5.91
N THR A 88 -1.00 3.30 6.50
CA THR A 88 -1.40 3.27 7.90
C THR A 88 -2.87 2.91 7.99
N THR A 89 -3.16 1.69 8.42
CA THR A 89 -4.52 1.16 8.58
C THR A 89 -5.08 1.56 9.93
N ASN A 90 -6.32 2.05 9.94
CA ASN A 90 -7.08 2.33 11.15
C ASN A 90 -7.47 1.02 11.84
N PRO A 91 -7.42 0.96 13.18
CA PRO A 91 -7.91 -0.20 13.91
C PRO A 91 -9.42 -0.40 13.71
N THR A 92 -9.84 -1.65 13.67
CA THR A 92 -11.23 -2.11 13.73
C THR A 92 -11.35 -3.18 14.81
N ASP A 93 -12.55 -3.73 15.04
CA ASP A 93 -12.73 -4.84 15.99
C ASP A 93 -11.92 -6.09 15.59
N ASP A 94 -11.64 -6.26 14.27
CA ASP A 94 -10.95 -7.42 13.70
C ASP A 94 -9.49 -7.13 13.29
N ILE A 95 -9.07 -5.86 13.28
CA ILE A 95 -7.76 -5.42 12.76
C ILE A 95 -7.13 -4.46 13.77
N GLU A 96 -5.93 -4.80 14.29
CA GLU A 96 -5.24 -3.95 15.28
C GLU A 96 -4.78 -2.58 14.73
N GLY A 97 -4.76 -2.41 13.40
CA GLY A 97 -4.23 -1.23 12.72
C GLY A 97 -2.70 -1.20 12.72
N GLY A 98 -2.13 -0.13 12.18
CA GLY A 98 -0.67 0.06 12.10
C GLY A 98 -0.18 0.45 10.72
N THR A 99 1.14 0.66 10.59
CA THR A 99 1.77 1.08 9.34
C THR A 99 2.54 -0.06 8.69
N THR A 100 2.17 -0.40 7.46
CA THR A 100 2.90 -1.35 6.61
C THR A 100 3.67 -0.58 5.54
N THR A 101 4.87 -1.04 5.21
CA THR A 101 5.71 -0.46 4.16
C THR A 101 5.86 -1.44 3.01
N TYR A 102 5.68 -0.97 1.77
CA TYR A 102 5.92 -1.73 0.56
C TYR A 102 6.94 -1.04 -0.33
N ASN A 103 7.75 -1.83 -1.02
CA ASN A 103 8.40 -1.36 -2.24
C ASN A 103 7.31 -1.27 -3.32
N ILE A 104 7.29 -0.16 -4.07
CA ILE A 104 6.23 0.10 -5.04
C ILE A 104 6.77 0.45 -6.42
N SER A 105 6.16 -0.15 -7.45
CA SER A 105 6.27 0.28 -8.84
C SER A 105 4.88 0.68 -9.33
N ILE A 106 4.74 1.86 -9.94
CA ILE A 106 3.46 2.37 -10.44
C ILE A 106 3.58 2.73 -11.92
N SER A 107 2.60 2.28 -12.70
CA SER A 107 2.29 2.76 -14.04
C SER A 107 0.85 3.26 -14.11
N LYS A 108 0.42 3.77 -15.27
CA LYS A 108 -0.97 4.22 -15.46
C LYS A 108 -2.02 3.13 -15.27
N LYS A 109 -1.65 1.86 -15.41
CA LYS A 109 -2.58 0.72 -15.43
C LYS A 109 -2.26 -0.35 -14.40
N GLU A 110 -1.08 -0.31 -13.79
CA GLU A 110 -0.60 -1.38 -12.92
C GLU A 110 0.17 -0.82 -11.72
N ILE A 111 0.01 -1.45 -10.57
CA ILE A 111 0.84 -1.25 -9.38
C ILE A 111 1.42 -2.59 -8.98
N THR A 112 2.71 -2.62 -8.67
CA THR A 112 3.34 -3.75 -8.00
C THR A 112 3.68 -3.33 -6.58
N LEU A 113 3.21 -4.09 -5.59
CA LEU A 113 3.59 -3.96 -4.19
C LEU A 113 4.38 -5.20 -3.79
N THR A 114 5.59 -5.00 -3.29
CA THR A 114 6.45 -6.08 -2.81
C THR A 114 6.80 -5.83 -1.35
N ASP A 115 6.65 -6.85 -0.51
CA ASP A 115 7.11 -6.77 0.87
C ASP A 115 8.65 -6.64 0.90
N PRO A 116 9.20 -5.62 1.59
CA PRO A 116 10.64 -5.40 1.62
C PRO A 116 11.42 -6.49 2.38
N GLU A 117 10.77 -7.24 3.28
CA GLU A 117 11.36 -8.33 4.05
C GLU A 117 11.07 -9.71 3.41
N ASP A 118 10.03 -9.81 2.59
CA ASP A 118 9.66 -11.02 1.84
C ASP A 118 9.39 -10.72 0.36
N SER A 119 10.44 -10.77 -0.46
CA SER A 119 10.32 -10.49 -1.88
C SER A 119 9.44 -11.49 -2.65
N GLU A 120 9.21 -12.68 -2.10
CA GLU A 120 8.31 -13.67 -2.71
C GLU A 120 6.85 -13.23 -2.60
N PHE A 121 6.52 -12.42 -1.58
CA PHE A 121 5.23 -11.77 -1.46
C PHE A 121 5.16 -10.50 -2.33
N THR A 122 4.72 -10.69 -3.57
CA THR A 122 4.49 -9.62 -4.54
C THR A 122 3.05 -9.62 -5.02
N LEU A 123 2.35 -8.50 -4.84
CA LEU A 123 1.00 -8.27 -5.32
C LEU A 123 1.02 -7.36 -6.55
N VAL A 124 0.37 -7.80 -7.63
CA VAL A 124 0.19 -7.00 -8.85
C VAL A 124 -1.26 -6.57 -8.96
N PHE A 125 -1.49 -5.27 -8.84
CA PHE A 125 -2.79 -4.65 -8.96
C PHE A 125 -3.00 -4.05 -10.33
N HIS A 126 -4.20 -4.22 -10.86
CA HIS A 126 -4.65 -3.61 -12.10
C HIS A 126 -5.70 -2.55 -11.83
N LYS A 127 -5.65 -1.46 -12.60
CA LYS A 127 -6.62 -0.37 -12.48
C LYS A 127 -8.00 -0.86 -12.92
N LYS A 128 -9.03 -0.56 -12.12
CA LYS A 128 -10.43 -0.90 -12.40
C LYS A 128 -11.06 0.03 -13.44
#